data_AF-A0AAV2SAP7-F1
#
_entry.id   AF-A0AAV2SAP7-F1
#
_cell.length_a   1.000
_cell.length_b   1.000
_cell.length_c   1.000
_cell.angle_alpha   90.00
_cell.angle_beta   90.00
_cell.angle_gamma   90.00
#
_symmetry.space_group_name_H-M   'P 1'
#
loop_
_entity.id
_entity.type
_entity.pdbx_description
1 polymer ?
#
loop_
_entity_poly.entity_id
_entity_poly.type
_entity_poly.pdbx_seq_one_letter_code
_entity_poly.pdbx_strand_id
1 'polypeptide(L)'
;MSGKHDNKIWFSTTSDVVAYFFLFFFYSKINIFYLILRATVCKNQIVYGELSFMNQIVYGELSFMSTFTPPLFAATSRFDVFNHKGLRRTSSSKNIFPVCEDEEIKVNCLSRDELVSASGLLGKLQDVLLPALEAHAVQYSCGHHEHIYMNIPQLVLLMQPHAKKSSSNLDVGIRGLGKLFDLNTHWGVVSKREGEVLLGLAAANFPSQYICHLRNKIAALFYWVLAVVISAFLMWLSYVTYRHYKLKADAEKQQVMELVDQILNVLGGLGGGPGGPGKDYVALNHVRDSLIAPRDKKTKHTIWGEGCEIYKS
;
A
#
# COMPACT_ATOMS: atom_id res chain seq x y z
N MET A 1 -56.26 33.78 24.47
CA MET A 1 -56.00 32.69 23.52
C MET A 1 -54.53 32.31 23.66
N SER A 2 -54.29 31.14 24.23
CA SER A 2 -52.96 30.63 24.58
C SER A 2 -52.31 30.07 23.32
N GLY A 3 -51.32 30.81 22.79
CA GLY A 3 -50.53 30.41 21.64
C GLY A 3 -49.48 29.38 22.07
N LYS A 4 -49.62 28.16 21.57
CA LYS A 4 -48.72 27.04 21.79
C LYS A 4 -47.44 27.30 21.00
N HIS A 5 -46.34 27.62 21.67
CA HIS A 5 -45.03 27.78 21.05
C HIS A 5 -44.53 26.41 20.57
N ASP A 6 -44.68 26.14 19.28
CA ASP A 6 -44.02 25.03 18.62
C ASP A 6 -42.54 25.38 18.44
N ASN A 7 -41.74 25.03 19.45
CA ASN A 7 -40.28 25.00 19.34
C ASN A 7 -39.90 23.95 18.29
N LYS A 8 -39.82 24.36 17.03
CA LYS A 8 -39.11 23.61 15.99
C LYS A 8 -37.63 23.60 16.37
N ILE A 9 -37.25 22.57 17.10
CA ILE A 9 -35.87 22.16 17.32
C ILE A 9 -35.30 21.88 15.93
N TRP A 10 -34.60 22.86 15.35
CA TRP A 10 -33.71 22.63 14.22
C TRP A 10 -32.58 21.75 14.74
N PHE A 11 -32.84 20.44 14.71
CA PHE A 11 -31.84 19.42 14.98
C PHE A 11 -30.66 19.68 14.05
N SER A 12 -29.49 19.80 14.68
CA SER A 12 -28.15 19.89 14.12
C SER A 12 -27.86 18.68 13.21
N THR A 13 -28.43 18.67 12.00
CA THR A 13 -28.23 17.61 11.00
C THR A 13 -26.78 17.50 10.56
N THR A 14 -25.97 18.53 10.75
CA THR A 14 -24.54 18.50 10.40
C THR A 14 -23.68 17.75 11.42
N SER A 15 -24.00 17.79 12.73
CA SER A 15 -23.23 17.02 13.73
C SER A 15 -23.48 15.52 13.62
N ASP A 16 -24.73 15.14 13.35
CA ASP A 16 -25.11 13.73 13.24
C ASP A 16 -24.54 13.12 11.97
N VAL A 17 -24.57 13.84 10.84
CA VAL A 17 -23.95 13.37 9.59
C VAL A 17 -22.45 13.16 9.76
N VAL A 18 -21.75 14.07 10.46
CA VAL A 18 -20.31 13.90 10.73
C VAL A 18 -20.06 12.69 11.64
N ALA A 19 -20.86 12.51 12.69
CA ALA A 19 -20.75 11.35 13.59
C ALA A 19 -21.03 10.02 12.87
N TYR A 20 -22.06 9.96 12.01
CA TYR A 20 -22.34 8.80 11.17
C TYR A 20 -21.26 8.56 10.13
N PHE A 21 -20.65 9.61 9.57
CA PHE A 21 -19.54 9.46 8.63
C PHE A 21 -18.29 8.91 9.33
N PHE A 22 -17.99 9.37 10.55
CA PHE A 22 -16.90 8.83 11.36
C PHE A 22 -17.16 7.38 11.79
N LEU A 23 -18.37 7.05 12.25
CA LEU A 23 -18.75 5.68 12.60
C LEU A 23 -18.71 4.76 11.39
N PHE A 24 -19.22 5.21 10.23
CA PHE A 24 -19.16 4.45 8.98
C PHE A 24 -17.73 4.26 8.49
N PHE A 25 -16.87 5.28 8.60
CA PHE A 25 -15.44 5.15 8.26
C PHE A 25 -14.72 4.21 9.22
N PHE A 26 -14.99 4.25 10.52
CA PHE A 26 -14.41 3.32 11.49
C PHE A 26 -14.90 1.90 11.27
N TYR A 27 -16.21 1.69 11.08
CA TYR A 27 -16.78 0.38 10.82
C TYR A 27 -16.31 -0.20 9.48
N SER A 28 -16.28 0.62 8.43
CA SER A 28 -15.78 0.23 7.11
C SER A 28 -14.28 -0.06 7.14
N LYS A 29 -13.46 0.72 7.86
CA LYS A 29 -12.03 0.45 8.05
C LYS A 29 -11.79 -0.84 8.83
N ILE A 30 -12.56 -1.12 9.89
CA ILE A 30 -12.45 -2.38 10.63
C ILE A 30 -12.82 -3.55 9.72
N ASN A 31 -13.90 -3.45 8.94
CA ASN A 31 -14.33 -4.52 8.03
C ASN A 31 -13.37 -4.70 6.84
N ILE A 32 -12.84 -3.61 6.28
CA ILE A 32 -11.83 -3.64 5.21
C ILE A 32 -10.50 -4.17 5.75
N PHE A 33 -10.09 -3.81 6.96
CA PHE A 33 -8.87 -4.35 7.57
C PHE A 33 -9.04 -5.83 7.90
N TYR A 34 -10.22 -6.26 8.36
CA TYR A 34 -10.58 -7.67 8.55
C TYR A 34 -10.63 -8.43 7.22
N LEU A 35 -11.16 -7.81 6.15
CA LEU A 35 -11.17 -8.36 4.79
C LEU A 35 -9.77 -8.41 4.18
N ILE A 36 -8.91 -7.42 4.41
CA ILE A 36 -7.51 -7.43 3.97
C ILE A 36 -6.75 -8.49 4.76
N LEU A 37 -6.90 -8.60 6.08
CA LEU A 37 -6.29 -9.69 6.86
C LEU A 37 -6.78 -11.05 6.38
N ARG A 38 -8.09 -11.22 6.17
CA ARG A 38 -8.68 -12.47 5.69
C ARG A 38 -8.28 -12.77 4.25
N ALA A 39 -8.15 -11.76 3.39
CA ALA A 39 -7.67 -11.90 2.02
C ALA A 39 -6.16 -12.14 1.95
N THR A 40 -5.36 -11.60 2.88
CA THR A 40 -3.92 -11.88 2.95
C THR A 40 -3.66 -13.28 3.51
N VAL A 41 -4.54 -13.77 4.40
CA VAL A 41 -4.53 -15.15 4.89
C VAL A 41 -5.11 -16.13 3.85
N CYS A 42 -6.12 -15.76 3.06
CA CYS A 42 -6.73 -16.62 2.05
C CYS A 42 -6.06 -16.58 0.65
N LYS A 43 -5.41 -15.47 0.24
CA LYS A 43 -4.59 -15.44 -1.00
C LYS A 43 -3.38 -16.36 -0.92
N ASN A 44 -2.92 -16.70 0.29
CA ASN A 44 -1.90 -17.71 0.49
C ASN A 44 -2.40 -19.15 0.32
N GLN A 45 -3.68 -19.39 0.01
CA GLN A 45 -4.21 -20.75 -0.14
C GLN A 45 -5.06 -21.03 -1.38
N ILE A 46 -5.62 -20.03 -2.10
CA ILE A 46 -6.65 -20.32 -3.13
C ILE A 46 -6.39 -19.69 -4.53
N VAL A 47 -5.45 -18.75 -4.72
CA VAL A 47 -5.33 -18.04 -6.02
C VAL A 47 -4.00 -18.31 -6.72
N TYR A 48 -3.79 -19.55 -7.18
CA TYR A 48 -2.78 -19.84 -8.23
C TYR A 48 -3.30 -20.81 -9.32
N GLY A 49 -4.62 -20.96 -9.46
CA GLY A 49 -5.22 -21.78 -10.52
C GLY A 49 -5.52 -21.05 -11.84
N GLU A 50 -5.56 -19.71 -11.89
CA GLU A 50 -6.18 -19.06 -13.06
C GLU A 50 -5.73 -17.61 -13.35
N LEU A 51 -4.42 -17.34 -13.39
CA LEU A 51 -3.93 -16.00 -13.76
C LEU A 51 -2.72 -16.03 -14.71
N SER A 52 -2.88 -16.74 -15.82
CA SER A 52 -1.99 -16.63 -16.99
C SER A 52 -2.35 -15.48 -17.94
N PHE A 53 -3.47 -14.76 -17.74
CA PHE A 53 -4.02 -13.89 -18.80
C PHE A 53 -3.99 -12.36 -18.54
N MET A 54 -3.63 -11.89 -17.34
CA MET A 54 -3.67 -10.45 -16.99
C MET A 54 -2.29 -9.78 -16.83
N ASN A 55 -1.21 -10.45 -17.21
CA ASN A 55 0.16 -9.94 -16.98
C ASN A 55 0.66 -8.97 -18.06
N GLN A 56 -0.19 -8.51 -18.98
CA GLN A 56 0.20 -7.60 -20.08
C GLN A 56 -0.35 -6.17 -19.96
N ILE A 57 -1.34 -5.92 -19.08
CA ILE A 57 -1.96 -4.59 -18.94
C ILE A 57 -1.38 -3.77 -17.77
N VAL A 58 -0.80 -4.43 -16.76
CA VAL A 58 -0.30 -3.74 -15.55
C VAL A 58 1.09 -3.10 -15.73
N TYR A 59 1.85 -3.48 -16.75
CA TYR A 59 3.16 -2.86 -17.04
C TYR A 59 3.08 -1.48 -17.72
N GLY A 60 1.88 -1.00 -18.10
CA GLY A 60 1.68 0.31 -18.74
C GLY A 60 1.47 1.49 -17.79
N GLU A 61 0.90 1.27 -16.59
CA GLU A 61 0.54 2.36 -15.66
C GLU A 61 1.48 2.52 -14.46
N LEU A 62 2.44 1.62 -14.26
CA LEU A 62 3.43 1.72 -13.18
C LEU A 62 4.52 2.78 -13.41
N SER A 63 4.53 3.45 -14.57
CA SER A 63 5.45 4.54 -14.90
C SER A 63 5.12 5.87 -14.19
N PHE A 64 3.94 6.00 -13.55
CA PHE A 64 3.52 7.27 -12.93
C PHE A 64 3.66 7.33 -11.40
N MET A 65 3.90 6.21 -10.71
CA MET A 65 4.10 6.19 -9.24
C MET A 65 5.55 6.05 -8.76
N SER A 66 6.54 6.01 -9.66
CA SER A 66 7.96 5.88 -9.28
C SER A 66 8.63 7.18 -8.80
N THR A 67 7.91 8.31 -8.73
CA THR A 67 8.53 9.63 -8.48
C THR A 67 8.49 10.09 -7.01
N PHE A 68 7.92 9.31 -6.08
CA PHE A 68 7.77 9.71 -4.67
C PHE A 68 8.29 8.70 -3.64
N THR A 69 9.30 7.91 -3.98
CA THR A 69 10.12 7.21 -2.98
C THR A 69 11.34 8.05 -2.62
N PRO A 70 11.39 8.69 -1.43
CA PRO A 70 12.61 9.35 -0.98
C PRO A 70 13.73 8.32 -0.73
N PRO A 71 14.98 8.64 -1.10
CA PRO A 71 16.14 7.76 -0.90
C PRO A 71 16.61 7.87 0.55
N LEU A 72 15.88 7.30 1.51
CA LEU A 72 16.26 7.36 2.93
C LEU A 72 16.70 6.01 3.54
N PHE A 73 16.75 4.95 2.73
CA PHE A 73 17.30 3.66 3.17
C PHE A 73 18.26 3.06 2.14
N ALA A 74 19.20 3.86 1.65
CA ALA A 74 20.50 3.35 1.23
C ALA A 74 21.43 3.26 2.45
N ALA A 75 20.91 2.75 3.57
CA ALA A 75 21.76 2.28 4.65
C ALA A 75 22.31 0.94 4.15
N THR A 76 23.57 0.98 3.73
CA THR A 76 24.44 -0.17 3.53
C THR A 76 24.62 -0.90 4.86
N SER A 77 23.53 -1.50 5.36
CA SER A 77 23.61 -2.58 6.33
C SER A 77 24.18 -3.77 5.56
N ARG A 78 25.50 -3.78 5.47
CA ARG A 78 26.30 -4.98 5.31
C ARG A 78 26.00 -5.83 6.54
N PHE A 79 24.83 -6.47 6.53
CA PHE A 79 24.48 -7.48 7.51
C PHE A 79 25.40 -8.66 7.20
N ASP A 80 26.53 -8.69 7.90
CA ASP A 80 27.41 -9.85 8.02
C ASP A 80 26.69 -10.98 8.80
N VAL A 81 25.50 -11.37 8.33
CA VAL A 81 24.72 -12.52 8.84
C VAL A 81 25.14 -13.82 8.14
N PHE A 82 26.12 -13.75 7.25
CA PHE A 82 26.90 -14.90 6.80
C PHE A 82 28.24 -14.96 7.52
N ASN A 83 28.19 -15.03 8.85
CA ASN A 83 29.28 -15.70 9.55
C ASN A 83 29.18 -17.18 9.17
N HIS A 84 29.89 -17.56 8.10
CA HIS A 84 30.08 -18.91 7.55
C HIS A 84 30.74 -19.85 8.58
N LYS A 85 30.15 -20.03 9.77
CA LYS A 85 30.51 -21.09 10.71
C LYS A 85 30.13 -22.49 10.20
N GLY A 86 29.43 -22.58 9.06
CA GLY A 86 29.05 -23.84 8.40
C GLY A 86 30.00 -24.34 7.32
N LEU A 87 30.81 -23.47 6.68
CA LEU A 87 31.93 -23.90 5.80
C LEU A 87 33.18 -24.20 6.64
N ARG A 88 32.99 -24.80 7.82
CA ARG A 88 34.07 -25.49 8.50
C ARG A 88 34.53 -26.54 7.49
N ARG A 89 35.77 -26.41 7.00
CA ARG A 89 36.50 -27.51 6.37
C ARG A 89 36.42 -28.69 7.33
N THR A 90 35.41 -29.54 7.18
CA THR A 90 35.44 -30.89 7.71
C THR A 90 36.47 -31.59 6.85
N SER A 91 37.72 -31.46 7.31
CA SER A 91 38.82 -32.30 6.91
C SER A 91 38.30 -33.74 6.87
N SER A 92 38.36 -34.36 5.69
CA SER A 92 38.03 -35.77 5.43
C SER A 92 36.61 -36.13 4.91
N SER A 93 35.96 -35.30 4.08
CA SER A 93 35.05 -35.87 3.04
C SER A 93 35.75 -35.81 1.69
N LYS A 94 36.18 -36.96 1.18
CA LYS A 94 36.87 -37.07 -0.11
C LYS A 94 35.88 -36.65 -1.20
N ASN A 95 36.14 -35.53 -1.89
CA ASN A 95 35.33 -35.13 -3.05
C ASN A 95 35.38 -36.27 -4.08
N ILE A 96 34.21 -36.78 -4.48
CA ILE A 96 34.12 -37.91 -5.41
C ILE A 96 33.75 -37.34 -6.78
N PHE A 97 34.62 -37.59 -7.76
CA PHE A 97 34.40 -37.29 -9.17
C PHE A 97 34.46 -38.60 -9.95
N PRO A 98 33.38 -39.41 -9.94
CA PRO A 98 33.36 -40.68 -10.64
C PRO A 98 33.21 -40.42 -12.14
N VAL A 99 34.27 -40.68 -12.89
CA VAL A 99 34.25 -40.69 -14.36
C VAL A 99 33.91 -42.12 -14.80
N CYS A 100 32.91 -42.29 -15.67
CA CYS A 100 32.60 -43.62 -16.21
C CYS A 100 33.75 -44.09 -17.12
N GLU A 101 34.28 -45.29 -16.90
CA GLU A 101 35.34 -45.87 -17.75
C GLU A 101 34.81 -46.56 -19.02
N ASP A 102 33.53 -46.93 -19.09
CA ASP A 102 32.91 -47.61 -20.24
C ASP A 102 31.47 -47.09 -20.53
N GLU A 103 30.95 -47.37 -21.74
CA GLU A 103 29.68 -46.88 -22.35
C GLU A 103 28.39 -47.14 -21.56
N GLU A 104 28.44 -47.86 -20.44
CA GLU A 104 27.29 -48.04 -19.57
C GLU A 104 27.00 -46.74 -18.80
N ILE A 105 25.99 -46.00 -19.26
CA ILE A 105 25.45 -44.80 -18.62
C ILE A 105 24.87 -45.20 -17.25
N LYS A 106 25.71 -45.19 -16.21
CA LYS A 106 25.29 -45.41 -14.83
C LYS A 106 24.88 -44.09 -14.20
N VAL A 107 23.80 -44.11 -13.44
CA VAL A 107 23.24 -42.94 -12.72
C VAL A 107 24.27 -42.27 -11.80
N ASN A 108 25.28 -43.02 -11.36
CA ASN A 108 26.27 -42.59 -10.37
C ASN A 108 27.61 -42.12 -10.95
N CYS A 109 27.74 -41.98 -12.28
CA CYS A 109 28.97 -41.48 -12.88
C CYS A 109 28.70 -40.41 -13.95
N LEU A 110 29.70 -39.56 -14.20
CA LEU A 110 29.65 -38.52 -15.21
C LEU A 110 30.38 -38.97 -16.47
N SER A 111 29.80 -38.67 -17.64
CA SER A 111 30.53 -38.82 -18.89
C SER A 111 31.64 -37.77 -19.00
N ARG A 112 32.64 -38.03 -19.85
CA ARG A 112 33.76 -37.10 -20.06
C ARG A 112 33.27 -35.73 -20.57
N ASP A 113 32.25 -35.73 -21.43
CA ASP A 113 31.65 -34.51 -21.98
C ASP A 113 30.85 -33.73 -20.95
N GLU A 114 30.09 -34.43 -20.09
CA GLU A 114 29.39 -33.83 -18.95
C GLU A 114 30.39 -33.20 -17.99
N LEU A 115 31.50 -33.88 -17.70
CA LEU A 115 32.54 -33.38 -16.79
C LEU A 115 33.24 -32.13 -17.33
N VAL A 116 33.64 -32.14 -18.60
CA VAL A 116 34.28 -30.97 -19.24
C VAL A 116 33.33 -29.79 -19.23
N SER A 117 32.06 -30.00 -19.58
CA SER A 117 31.04 -28.95 -19.60
C SER A 117 30.71 -28.43 -18.19
N ALA A 118 30.53 -29.32 -17.21
CA ALA A 118 30.25 -28.97 -15.82
C ALA A 118 31.42 -28.23 -15.17
N SER A 119 32.66 -28.60 -15.45
CA SER A 119 33.85 -27.95 -14.87
C SER A 119 33.94 -26.45 -15.22
N GLY A 120 33.54 -26.08 -16.45
CA GLY A 120 33.48 -24.67 -16.87
C GLY A 120 32.43 -23.86 -16.11
N LEU A 121 31.31 -24.50 -15.73
CA LEU A 121 30.25 -23.90 -14.93
C LEU A 121 30.59 -23.86 -13.44
N LEU A 122 31.34 -24.85 -12.95
CA LEU A 122 31.72 -24.96 -11.55
C LEU A 122 32.57 -23.76 -11.09
N GLY A 123 33.44 -23.25 -11.97
CA GLY A 123 34.20 -22.02 -11.70
C GLY A 123 33.33 -20.75 -11.56
N LYS A 124 32.06 -20.81 -11.94
CA LYS A 124 31.06 -19.72 -11.80
C LYS A 124 29.98 -20.03 -10.77
N LEU A 125 30.03 -21.21 -10.15
CA LEU A 125 29.06 -21.68 -9.17
C LEU A 125 28.97 -20.70 -7.99
N GLN A 126 30.11 -20.35 -7.41
CA GLN A 126 30.17 -19.54 -6.20
C GLN A 126 29.66 -18.10 -6.42
N ASP A 127 29.97 -17.51 -7.57
CA ASP A 127 29.73 -16.09 -7.84
C ASP A 127 28.35 -15.80 -8.41
N VAL A 128 27.78 -16.74 -9.18
CA VAL A 128 26.56 -16.51 -9.95
C VAL A 128 25.44 -17.44 -9.52
N LEU A 129 25.71 -18.74 -9.54
CA LEU A 129 24.65 -19.74 -9.35
C LEU A 129 24.20 -19.82 -7.89
N LEU A 130 25.14 -19.84 -6.94
CA LEU A 130 24.81 -19.96 -5.52
C LEU A 130 23.98 -18.77 -5.02
N PRO A 131 24.36 -17.50 -5.29
CA PRO A 131 23.53 -16.35 -4.90
C PRO A 131 22.15 -16.35 -5.57
N ALA A 132 22.05 -16.83 -6.80
CA ALA A 132 20.77 -16.90 -7.50
C ALA A 132 19.85 -18.00 -6.94
N LEU A 133 20.40 -19.17 -6.59
CA LEU A 133 19.65 -20.23 -5.92
C LEU A 133 19.19 -19.80 -4.52
N GLU A 134 20.03 -19.07 -3.78
CA GLU A 134 19.64 -18.49 -2.49
C GLU A 134 18.52 -17.45 -2.66
N ALA A 135 18.64 -16.55 -3.64
CA ALA A 135 17.60 -15.58 -3.94
C ALA A 135 16.27 -16.25 -4.33
N HIS A 136 16.33 -17.33 -5.12
CA HIS A 136 15.16 -18.13 -5.49
C HIS A 136 14.53 -18.80 -4.26
N ALA A 137 15.35 -19.38 -3.38
CA ALA A 137 14.88 -20.00 -2.14
C ALA A 137 14.16 -18.99 -1.23
N VAL A 138 14.66 -17.75 -1.14
CA VAL A 138 13.99 -16.65 -0.42
C VAL A 138 12.63 -16.35 -1.04
N GLN A 139 12.56 -16.22 -2.36
CA GLN A 139 11.31 -15.92 -3.08
C GLN A 139 10.27 -17.03 -2.90
N TYR A 140 10.69 -18.29 -3.04
CA TYR A 140 9.84 -19.46 -2.76
C TYR A 140 9.30 -19.42 -1.33
N SER A 141 10.17 -19.18 -0.35
CA SER A 141 9.79 -19.15 1.07
C SER A 141 8.84 -18.00 1.40
N CYS A 142 8.85 -16.96 0.58
CA CYS A 142 7.89 -15.86 0.63
C CYS A 142 6.64 -16.08 -0.23
N GLY A 143 6.42 -17.28 -0.76
CA GLY A 143 5.23 -17.62 -1.56
C GLY A 143 5.19 -17.00 -2.96
N HIS A 144 6.33 -16.57 -3.51
CA HIS A 144 6.38 -15.99 -4.86
C HIS A 144 6.57 -17.04 -5.97
N HIS A 145 7.04 -18.24 -5.61
CA HIS A 145 7.24 -19.35 -6.54
C HIS A 145 6.58 -20.61 -6.00
N GLU A 146 6.13 -21.47 -6.90
CA GLU A 146 5.49 -22.75 -6.56
C GLU A 146 6.51 -23.85 -6.25
N HIS A 147 7.75 -23.72 -6.73
CA HIS A 147 8.78 -24.75 -6.60
C HIS A 147 10.01 -24.26 -5.83
N ILE A 148 10.52 -25.10 -4.92
CA ILE A 148 11.73 -24.87 -4.10
C ILE A 148 12.98 -24.78 -4.98
N TYR A 149 12.96 -25.45 -6.13
CA TYR A 149 14.07 -25.51 -7.07
C TYR A 149 13.89 -24.51 -8.20
N MET A 150 15.02 -24.07 -8.76
CA MET A 150 15.07 -23.28 -9.99
C MET A 150 15.06 -24.22 -11.19
N ASN A 151 14.17 -23.98 -12.15
CA ASN A 151 14.00 -24.84 -13.31
C ASN A 151 15.20 -24.72 -14.27
N ILE A 152 15.47 -25.76 -15.06
CA ILE A 152 16.56 -25.77 -16.05
C ILE A 152 16.54 -24.56 -17.01
N PRO A 153 15.40 -24.14 -17.59
CA PRO A 153 15.38 -22.97 -18.47
C PRO A 153 15.82 -21.67 -17.77
N GLN A 154 15.47 -21.50 -16.49
CA GLN A 154 15.89 -20.34 -15.69
C GLN A 154 17.39 -20.39 -15.40
N LEU A 155 17.91 -21.57 -15.08
CA LEU A 155 19.35 -21.82 -14.90
C LEU A 155 20.15 -21.53 -16.17
N VAL A 156 19.64 -21.97 -17.33
CA VAL A 156 20.24 -21.71 -18.64
C VAL A 156 20.27 -20.20 -18.90
N LEU A 157 19.14 -19.50 -18.70
CA LEU A 157 19.04 -18.05 -18.89
C LEU A 157 20.04 -17.29 -17.99
N LEU A 158 20.17 -17.70 -16.72
CA LEU A 158 21.07 -17.10 -15.75
C LEU A 158 22.55 -17.32 -16.14
N MET A 159 22.90 -18.50 -16.63
CA MET A 159 24.28 -18.89 -16.92
C MET A 159 24.73 -18.49 -18.34
N GLN A 160 23.79 -18.26 -19.26
CA GLN A 160 24.06 -17.85 -20.64
C GLN A 160 25.02 -16.67 -20.77
N PRO A 161 24.88 -15.54 -20.04
CA PRO A 161 25.81 -14.41 -20.15
C PRO A 161 27.23 -14.74 -19.65
N HIS A 162 27.39 -15.80 -18.86
CA HIS A 162 28.67 -16.20 -18.28
C HIS A 162 29.34 -17.38 -19.02
N ALA A 163 28.64 -18.02 -19.95
CA ALA A 163 29.16 -19.13 -20.74
C ALA A 163 29.99 -18.59 -21.93
N LYS A 164 31.31 -18.82 -21.90
CA LYS A 164 32.25 -18.20 -22.85
C LYS A 164 32.14 -18.63 -24.32
N LYS A 165 31.50 -19.74 -24.69
CA LYS A 165 31.54 -20.16 -26.12
C LYS A 165 30.55 -21.19 -26.68
N SER A 166 29.60 -21.74 -25.94
CA SER A 166 28.55 -22.55 -26.59
C SER A 166 27.30 -22.68 -25.72
N SER A 167 26.17 -22.16 -26.21
CA SER A 167 24.86 -22.36 -25.59
C SER A 167 24.36 -23.80 -25.75
N SER A 168 24.82 -24.52 -26.79
CA SER A 168 24.33 -25.87 -27.11
C SER A 168 24.77 -26.96 -26.12
N ASN A 169 25.80 -26.69 -25.31
CA ASN A 169 26.33 -27.66 -24.35
C ASN A 169 26.01 -27.26 -22.90
N LEU A 170 25.26 -26.16 -22.71
CA LEU A 170 24.98 -25.62 -21.39
C LEU A 170 23.99 -26.51 -20.63
N ASP A 171 23.02 -27.11 -21.31
CA ASP A 171 22.08 -28.06 -20.72
C ASP A 171 22.80 -29.34 -20.26
N VAL A 172 23.71 -29.88 -21.09
CA VAL A 172 24.56 -31.04 -20.74
C VAL A 172 25.42 -30.72 -19.52
N GLY A 173 26.02 -29.52 -19.49
CA GLY A 173 26.79 -29.03 -18.35
C GLY A 173 25.96 -28.93 -17.08
N ILE A 174 24.73 -28.39 -17.14
CA ILE A 174 23.83 -28.28 -15.97
C ILE A 174 23.39 -29.66 -15.48
N ARG A 175 23.08 -30.61 -16.38
CA ARG A 175 22.74 -31.99 -16.02
C ARG A 175 23.91 -32.69 -15.32
N GLY A 176 25.12 -32.54 -15.84
CA GLY A 176 26.35 -33.00 -15.22
C GLY A 176 26.57 -32.38 -13.84
N LEU A 177 26.33 -31.07 -13.72
CA LEU A 177 26.41 -30.35 -12.44
C LEU A 177 25.42 -30.91 -11.41
N GLY A 178 24.19 -31.22 -11.84
CA GLY A 178 23.19 -31.90 -11.00
C GLY A 178 23.70 -33.22 -10.42
N LYS A 179 24.31 -34.07 -11.26
CA LYS A 179 24.89 -35.35 -10.80
C LYS A 179 26.02 -35.12 -9.80
N LEU A 180 26.82 -34.09 -10.06
CA LEU A 180 27.94 -33.72 -9.22
C LEU A 180 27.50 -33.22 -7.83
N PHE A 181 26.38 -32.48 -7.75
CA PHE A 181 25.77 -32.07 -6.48
C PHE A 181 25.20 -33.25 -5.70
N ASP A 182 24.57 -34.22 -6.38
CA ASP A 182 24.06 -35.43 -5.75
C ASP A 182 25.19 -36.22 -5.06
N LEU A 183 26.37 -36.25 -5.68
CA LEU A 183 27.58 -36.90 -5.15
C LEU A 183 28.29 -36.08 -4.07
N ASN A 184 28.15 -34.75 -4.10
CA ASN A 184 28.84 -33.81 -3.21
C ASN A 184 27.84 -32.97 -2.40
N THR A 185 27.00 -33.64 -1.60
CA THR A 185 25.92 -33.01 -0.80
C THR A 185 26.42 -31.92 0.17
N HIS A 186 27.70 -31.95 0.53
CA HIS A 186 28.34 -30.95 1.39
C HIS A 186 28.53 -29.58 0.72
N TRP A 187 28.31 -29.44 -0.59
CA TRP A 187 28.35 -28.14 -1.29
C TRP A 187 27.12 -27.27 -1.01
N GLY A 188 26.11 -27.79 -0.31
CA GLY A 188 24.94 -27.02 0.07
C GLY A 188 23.95 -26.77 -1.08
N VAL A 189 24.05 -27.54 -2.16
CA VAL A 189 23.11 -27.53 -3.29
C VAL A 189 22.51 -28.92 -3.44
N VAL A 190 21.20 -29.01 -3.62
CA VAL A 190 20.45 -30.24 -3.84
C VAL A 190 19.89 -30.21 -5.25
N SER A 191 20.06 -31.31 -5.98
CA SER A 191 19.41 -31.48 -7.27
C SER A 191 18.04 -32.11 -7.07
N LYS A 192 17.03 -31.61 -7.79
CA LYS A 192 15.70 -32.21 -7.82
C LYS A 192 15.54 -32.99 -9.11
N ARG A 193 15.33 -34.30 -8.99
CA ARG A 193 15.08 -35.21 -10.12
C ARG A 193 13.72 -35.90 -10.01
N GLU A 194 13.21 -36.26 -11.16
CA GLU A 194 12.09 -37.18 -11.33
C GLU A 194 12.55 -38.29 -12.29
N GLY A 195 12.86 -39.45 -11.71
CA GLY A 195 13.60 -40.50 -12.42
C GLY A 195 15.00 -40.03 -12.83
N GLU A 196 15.33 -40.17 -14.11
CA GLU A 196 16.62 -39.74 -14.67
C GLU A 196 16.64 -38.25 -15.07
N VAL A 197 15.46 -37.61 -15.13
CA VAL A 197 15.32 -36.24 -15.61
C VAL A 197 15.59 -35.26 -14.48
N LEU A 198 16.52 -34.33 -14.70
CA LEU A 198 16.80 -33.22 -13.79
C LEU A 198 15.74 -32.13 -13.97
N LEU A 199 14.93 -31.91 -12.93
CA LEU A 199 13.92 -30.85 -12.91
C LEU A 199 14.55 -29.49 -12.59
N GLY A 200 15.51 -29.46 -11.68
CA GLY A 200 16.18 -28.23 -11.28
C GLY A 200 17.16 -28.37 -10.12
N LEU A 201 17.62 -27.23 -9.63
CA LEU A 201 18.58 -27.11 -8.54
C LEU A 201 17.98 -26.26 -7.41
N ALA A 202 18.26 -26.62 -6.16
CA ALA A 202 17.82 -25.91 -4.97
C ALA A 202 18.98 -25.75 -3.98
N ALA A 203 18.94 -24.71 -3.14
CA ALA A 203 19.85 -24.59 -2.01
C ALA A 203 19.43 -25.57 -0.89
N ALA A 204 20.40 -26.30 -0.31
CA ALA A 204 20.14 -27.37 0.66
C ALA A 204 19.63 -26.86 2.01
N ASN A 205 20.24 -25.78 2.51
CA ASN A 205 20.01 -25.28 3.85
C ASN A 205 19.84 -23.77 3.80
N PHE A 206 18.61 -23.30 3.64
CA PHE A 206 18.33 -21.87 3.68
C PHE A 206 17.35 -21.55 4.83
N PRO A 207 17.80 -20.84 5.89
CA PRO A 207 16.93 -20.41 6.99
C PRO A 207 16.11 -19.18 6.58
N SER A 208 15.27 -19.31 5.56
CA SER A 208 14.47 -18.20 4.97
C SER A 208 13.21 -17.86 5.74
N GLN A 209 12.67 -18.81 6.51
CA GLN A 209 11.33 -18.64 7.10
C GLN A 209 11.28 -17.40 8.01
N TYR A 210 12.30 -17.20 8.82
CA TYR A 210 12.37 -16.04 9.73
C TYR A 210 12.51 -14.71 9.00
N ILE A 211 13.33 -14.66 7.94
CA ILE A 211 13.57 -13.42 7.17
C ILE A 211 12.28 -12.98 6.48
N CYS A 212 11.53 -13.92 5.91
CA CYS A 212 10.28 -13.57 5.25
C CYS A 212 9.21 -13.10 6.24
N HIS A 213 9.05 -13.82 7.37
CA HIS A 213 8.15 -13.39 8.43
C HIS A 213 8.52 -12.01 8.98
N LEU A 214 9.82 -11.76 9.21
CA LEU A 214 10.29 -10.47 9.69
C LEU A 214 9.98 -9.35 8.68
N ARG A 215 10.27 -9.56 7.39
CA ARG A 215 9.98 -8.58 6.34
C ARG A 215 8.49 -8.27 6.24
N ASN A 216 7.64 -9.30 6.28
CA ASN A 216 6.19 -9.12 6.25
C ASN A 216 5.68 -8.40 7.50
N LYS A 217 6.24 -8.68 8.69
CA LYS A 217 5.87 -7.99 9.93
C LYS A 217 6.31 -6.52 9.93
N ILE A 218 7.51 -6.22 9.43
CA ILE A 218 8.00 -4.85 9.29
C ILE A 218 7.15 -4.07 8.30
N ALA A 219 6.83 -4.65 7.14
CA ALA A 219 5.95 -4.02 6.15
C ALA A 219 4.55 -3.75 6.74
N ALA A 220 3.97 -4.73 7.43
CA ALA A 220 2.67 -4.57 8.09
C ALA A 220 2.70 -3.46 9.16
N LEU A 221 3.76 -3.38 9.96
CA LEU A 221 3.94 -2.33 10.95
C LEU A 221 4.03 -0.95 10.27
N PHE A 222 4.79 -0.85 9.19
CA PHE A 222 4.90 0.39 8.41
C PHE A 222 3.55 0.86 7.86
N TYR A 223 2.76 -0.04 7.26
CA TYR A 223 1.42 0.29 6.79
C TYR A 223 0.48 0.71 7.92
N TRP A 224 0.60 0.08 9.09
CA TRP A 224 -0.21 0.45 10.26
C TRP A 224 0.13 1.86 10.76
N VAL A 225 1.42 2.19 10.89
CA VAL A 225 1.87 3.55 11.25
C VAL A 225 1.37 4.57 10.23
N LEU A 226 1.51 4.28 8.94
CA LEU A 226 1.05 5.16 7.87
C LEU A 226 -0.47 5.38 7.91
N ALA A 227 -1.24 4.34 8.20
CA ALA A 227 -2.69 4.45 8.38
C ALA A 227 -3.07 5.34 9.57
N VAL A 228 -2.35 5.25 10.70
CA VAL A 228 -2.54 6.12 11.86
C VAL A 228 -2.25 7.57 11.51
N VAL A 229 -1.13 7.85 10.83
CA VAL A 229 -0.76 9.22 10.41
C VAL A 229 -1.82 9.83 9.49
N ILE A 230 -2.31 9.07 8.49
CA ILE A 230 -3.37 9.53 7.60
C ILE A 230 -4.67 9.80 8.39
N SER A 231 -5.03 8.93 9.33
CA SER A 231 -6.23 9.11 10.14
C SER A 231 -6.17 10.37 11.01
N ALA A 232 -5.01 10.64 11.63
CA ALA A 232 -4.79 11.84 12.43
C ALA A 232 -4.83 13.10 11.56
N PHE A 233 -4.26 13.05 10.35
CA PHE A 233 -4.29 14.16 9.40
C PHE A 233 -5.72 14.47 8.94
N LEU A 234 -6.53 13.45 8.61
CA LEU A 234 -7.94 13.64 8.25
C LEU A 234 -8.76 14.19 9.42
N MET A 235 -8.52 13.69 10.64
CA MET A 235 -9.17 14.22 11.85
C MET A 235 -8.82 15.69 12.07
N TRP A 236 -7.55 16.06 11.92
CA TRP A 236 -7.10 17.45 11.99
C TRP A 236 -7.79 18.35 10.96
N LEU A 237 -7.86 17.93 9.70
CA LEU A 237 -8.57 18.67 8.64
C LEU A 237 -10.05 18.84 8.97
N SER A 238 -10.71 17.78 9.45
CA SER A 238 -12.12 17.86 9.85
C SER A 238 -12.34 18.85 11.00
N TYR A 239 -11.42 18.90 11.96
CA TYR A 239 -11.47 19.85 13.07
C TYR A 239 -11.29 21.31 12.60
N VAL A 240 -10.32 21.56 11.72
CA VAL A 240 -10.06 22.90 11.18
C VAL A 240 -11.25 23.39 10.36
N THR A 241 -11.80 22.54 9.48
CA THR A 241 -12.99 22.89 8.69
C THR A 241 -14.18 23.17 9.59
N TYR A 242 -14.46 22.32 10.58
CA TYR A 242 -15.54 22.55 11.57
C TYR A 242 -15.39 23.90 12.29
N ARG A 243 -14.17 24.24 12.73
CA ARG A 243 -13.89 25.53 13.38
C ARG A 243 -14.17 26.71 12.44
N HIS A 244 -13.75 26.61 11.18
CA HIS A 244 -14.04 27.64 10.16
C HIS A 244 -15.54 27.80 9.90
N TYR A 245 -16.29 26.69 9.83
CA TYR A 245 -17.74 26.74 9.69
C TYR A 245 -18.40 27.42 10.88
N LYS A 246 -17.99 27.10 12.10
CA LYS A 246 -18.53 27.72 13.32
C LYS A 246 -18.26 29.23 13.35
N LEU A 247 -17.03 29.64 13.03
CA LEU A 247 -16.67 31.06 12.96
C LEU A 247 -17.49 31.83 11.93
N LYS A 248 -17.79 31.23 10.76
CA LYS A 248 -18.67 31.84 9.76
C LYS A 248 -20.10 31.98 10.28
N ALA A 249 -20.64 30.92 10.89
CA ALA A 249 -21.98 30.95 11.44
C ALA A 249 -22.14 31.99 12.57
N ASP A 250 -21.11 32.15 13.42
CA ASP A 250 -21.11 33.17 14.48
C ASP A 250 -21.01 34.59 13.89
N ALA A 251 -20.21 34.79 12.84
CA ALA A 251 -20.11 36.08 12.13
C ALA A 251 -21.43 36.46 11.44
N GLU A 252 -22.14 35.51 10.83
CA GLU A 252 -23.46 35.75 10.23
C GLU A 252 -24.49 36.17 11.29
N LYS A 253 -24.51 35.51 12.45
CA LYS A 253 -25.38 35.91 13.57
C LYS A 253 -25.09 37.32 14.08
N GLN A 254 -23.82 37.70 14.17
CA GLN A 254 -23.43 39.05 14.57
C GLN A 254 -23.91 40.11 13.57
N GLN A 255 -23.76 39.85 12.27
CA GLN A 255 -24.26 40.75 11.22
C GLN A 255 -25.78 40.91 11.25
N VAL A 256 -26.52 39.84 11.54
CA VAL A 256 -27.98 39.90 11.69
C VAL A 256 -28.36 40.75 12.91
N MET A 257 -27.70 40.56 14.06
CA MET A 257 -27.96 41.35 15.27
C MET A 257 -27.65 42.84 15.07
N GLU A 258 -26.53 43.16 14.42
CA GLU A 258 -26.16 44.55 14.11
C GLU A 258 -27.20 45.23 13.20
N LEU A 259 -27.73 44.50 12.21
CA LEU A 259 -28.79 45.01 11.33
C LEU A 259 -30.08 45.30 12.13
N VAL A 260 -30.44 44.43 13.06
CA VAL A 260 -31.62 44.60 13.93
C VAL A 260 -31.45 45.83 14.83
N ASP A 261 -30.27 46.03 15.43
CA ASP A 261 -29.98 47.21 16.25
C ASP A 261 -30.06 48.51 15.44
N GLN A 262 -29.58 48.52 14.19
CA GLN A 262 -29.72 49.68 13.29
C GLN A 262 -31.19 50.00 12.99
N ILE A 263 -32.02 48.98 12.74
CA ILE A 263 -33.47 49.15 12.50
C ILE A 263 -34.15 49.74 13.74
N LEU A 264 -33.87 49.20 14.93
CA LEU A 264 -34.44 49.67 16.20
C LEU A 264 -34.03 51.12 16.51
N ASN A 265 -32.79 51.51 16.21
CA ASN A 265 -32.31 52.87 16.43
C ASN A 265 -33.02 53.90 15.53
N VAL A 266 -33.25 53.56 14.25
CA VAL A 266 -33.99 54.42 13.31
C VAL A 266 -35.46 54.56 13.72
N LEU A 267 -36.10 53.46 14.12
CA LEU A 267 -37.49 53.47 14.61
C LEU A 267 -37.63 54.26 15.93
N GLY A 268 -36.69 54.10 16.85
CA GLY A 268 -36.64 54.84 18.12
C GLY A 268 -36.47 56.34 17.92
N GLY A 269 -35.68 56.76 16.91
CA GLY A 269 -35.50 58.17 16.54
C GLY A 269 -36.75 58.82 15.93
N LEU A 270 -37.55 58.07 15.17
CA LEU A 270 -38.79 58.56 14.54
C LEU A 270 -39.98 58.64 15.52
N GLY A 271 -40.02 57.77 16.54
CA GLY A 271 -41.12 57.73 17.52
C GLY A 271 -41.00 58.73 18.69
N GLY A 272 -39.87 59.43 18.83
CA GLY A 272 -39.56 60.28 19.99
C GLY A 272 -39.77 61.79 19.80
N GLY A 273 -40.27 62.25 18.66
CA GLY A 273 -40.53 63.66 18.40
C GLY A 273 -41.64 64.23 19.31
N PRO A 274 -41.39 65.22 20.19
CA PRO A 274 -42.34 65.67 21.22
C PRO A 274 -43.58 66.43 20.74
N GLY A 275 -43.99 66.35 19.46
CA GLY A 275 -45.08 67.20 18.97
C GLY A 275 -45.67 66.76 17.64
N GLY A 276 -46.67 65.88 17.68
CA GLY A 276 -47.55 65.66 16.53
C GLY A 276 -48.45 64.43 16.66
N PRO A 277 -49.74 64.58 16.98
CA PRO A 277 -50.71 63.49 16.89
C PRO A 277 -51.14 63.33 15.41
N GLY A 278 -50.22 62.83 14.59
CA GLY A 278 -50.47 62.48 13.20
C GLY A 278 -49.81 61.13 12.92
N LYS A 279 -50.61 60.10 12.68
CA LYS A 279 -50.12 58.75 12.40
C LYS A 279 -49.46 58.73 11.03
N ASP A 280 -48.17 59.03 10.96
CA ASP A 280 -47.38 58.85 9.75
C ASP A 280 -47.07 57.38 9.56
N TYR A 281 -47.90 56.72 8.75
CA TYR A 281 -47.64 55.39 8.23
C TYR A 281 -46.48 55.48 7.24
N VAL A 282 -45.25 55.32 7.72
CA VAL A 282 -44.08 55.22 6.85
C VAL A 282 -44.16 53.90 6.10
N ALA A 283 -44.29 53.99 4.77
CA ALA A 283 -44.33 52.81 3.90
C ALA A 283 -43.06 51.98 4.08
N LEU A 284 -43.23 50.69 4.41
CA LEU A 284 -42.14 49.75 4.69
C LEU A 284 -41.06 49.70 3.59
N ASN A 285 -41.47 49.98 2.34
CA ASN A 285 -40.58 50.02 1.19
C ASN A 285 -39.50 51.11 1.29
N HIS A 286 -39.82 52.27 1.88
CA HIS A 286 -38.83 53.34 2.00
C HIS A 286 -37.76 53.00 3.04
N VAL A 287 -38.13 52.35 4.14
CA VAL A 287 -37.18 51.90 5.18
C VAL A 287 -36.24 50.84 4.62
N ARG A 288 -36.76 49.91 3.81
CA ARG A 288 -35.96 48.87 3.14
C ARG A 288 -34.91 49.46 2.20
N ASP A 289 -35.28 50.46 1.40
CA ASP A 289 -34.37 51.08 0.44
C ASP A 289 -33.37 52.05 1.10
N SER A 290 -33.69 52.61 2.27
CA SER A 290 -32.76 53.45 3.04
C SER A 290 -31.72 52.63 3.83
N LEU A 291 -32.02 51.39 4.24
CA LEU A 291 -31.08 50.56 5.00
C LEU A 291 -30.10 49.74 4.15
N ILE A 292 -30.40 49.49 2.87
CA ILE A 292 -29.58 48.60 2.03
C ILE A 292 -28.79 49.42 1.02
N ALA A 293 -27.48 49.52 1.25
CA ALA A 293 -26.56 50.13 0.28
C ALA A 293 -26.70 49.45 -1.11
N PRO A 294 -26.68 50.21 -2.23
CA PRO A 294 -26.93 49.69 -3.57
C PRO A 294 -26.04 48.50 -3.96
N ARG A 295 -24.83 48.45 -3.39
CA ARG A 295 -23.79 47.44 -3.66
C ARG A 295 -24.14 46.05 -3.12
N ASP A 296 -24.93 45.98 -2.04
CA ASP A 296 -25.23 44.72 -1.32
C ASP A 296 -26.67 44.24 -1.52
N LYS A 297 -27.42 44.86 -2.44
CA LYS A 297 -28.84 44.55 -2.65
C LYS A 297 -29.08 43.07 -2.99
N LYS A 298 -28.18 42.40 -3.71
CA LYS A 298 -28.40 41.00 -4.13
C LYS A 298 -28.19 39.98 -3.01
N THR A 299 -27.21 40.16 -2.14
CA THR A 299 -26.90 39.25 -1.03
C THR A 299 -27.87 39.43 0.15
N LYS A 300 -28.29 40.67 0.44
CA LYS A 300 -29.22 40.95 1.54
C LYS A 300 -30.69 40.66 1.22
N HIS A 301 -31.07 40.55 -0.05
CA HIS A 301 -32.46 40.25 -0.43
C HIS A 301 -32.89 38.84 0.00
N THR A 302 -31.97 37.87 -0.03
CA THR A 302 -32.24 36.49 0.42
C THR A 302 -32.42 36.43 1.94
N ILE A 303 -31.55 37.11 2.69
CA ILE A 303 -31.59 37.19 4.16
C ILE A 303 -32.86 37.91 4.64
N TRP A 304 -33.28 38.96 3.94
CA TRP A 304 -34.50 39.70 4.26
C TRP A 304 -35.76 38.84 4.08
N GLY A 305 -35.78 37.98 3.06
CA GLY A 305 -36.86 37.03 2.83
C GLY A 305 -37.04 36.07 4.00
N GLU A 306 -35.94 35.48 4.48
CA GLU A 306 -35.95 34.57 5.63
C GLU A 306 -36.32 35.28 6.94
N GLY A 307 -35.79 36.48 7.19
CA GLY A 307 -36.10 37.26 8.40
C GLY A 307 -37.58 37.66 8.48
N CYS A 308 -38.20 38.01 7.35
CA CYS A 308 -39.63 38.32 7.30
C CYS A 308 -40.52 37.10 7.55
N GLU A 309 -40.06 35.89 7.23
CA GLU A 309 -40.82 34.66 7.51
C GLU A 309 -40.86 34.36 9.02
N ILE A 310 -39.75 34.59 9.73
CA ILE A 310 -39.66 34.42 11.20
C ILE A 310 -40.57 35.43 11.93
N TYR A 311 -40.66 36.67 11.45
CA TYR A 311 -41.46 37.71 12.09
C TYR A 311 -42.98 37.54 11.86
N LYS A 312 -43.36 36.77 10.85
CA LYS A 312 -44.76 36.54 10.47
C LYS A 312 -45.39 35.34 11.20
N SER A 313 -44.58 34.47 11.81
CA SER A 313 -45.01 33.37 12.69
C SER A 313 -45.08 33.82 14.14
#